data_AF-A0A117NVI9-F1
#
_entry.id   AF-A0A117NVI9-F1
#
_cell.length_a   1.000
_cell.length_b   1.000
_cell.length_c   1.000
_cell.angle_alpha   90.00
_cell.angle_beta   90.00
_cell.angle_gamma   90.00
#
_symmetry.space_group_name_H-M   'P 1'
#
loop_
_entity.id
_entity.type
_entity.pdbx_description
1 polymer ?
#
loop_
_entity_poly.entity_id
_entity_poly.type
_entity_poly.pdbx_seq_one_letter_code
_entity_poly.pdbx_strand_id
1 'polypeptide(L)'
;MTATVIDAPLAVQFMLRNGRSWTADLEGLPNPHLARDLAVGLAENAHPHGGIGARNTANFYAISLRQMVISLAASGFDGPACELTRGTLIQFWLTTSYDREVQTRMLLKGFDTVTGALRPEVREYIAGNPIQKEKATRPHRAYTDAEWSRLEEACKSVVHSSRARHKEALALAELGAEPRIGGRITEADIAWLMRREGPMAYNPDFVERVGGGKWNRPPAGWCSRCAMASSPACTR
;
A
#
# COMPACT_ATOMS: atom_id res chain seq x y z
N MET A 1 -7.90 -14.45 10.65
CA MET A 1 -8.43 -13.16 10.17
C MET A 1 -9.84 -13.44 9.74
N THR A 2 -10.82 -13.03 10.54
CA THR A 2 -12.25 -13.21 10.21
C THR A 2 -12.73 -12.04 9.38
N ALA A 3 -13.78 -12.25 8.59
CA ALA A 3 -14.40 -11.22 7.79
C ALA A 3 -15.92 -11.30 7.86
N THR A 4 -16.57 -10.13 7.82
CA THR A 4 -18.03 -9.98 7.87
C THR A 4 -18.47 -8.99 6.81
N VAL A 5 -19.53 -9.32 6.07
CA VAL A 5 -20.16 -8.41 5.11
C VAL A 5 -21.05 -7.42 5.86
N ILE A 6 -20.99 -6.16 5.46
CA ILE A 6 -21.89 -5.08 5.89
C ILE A 6 -22.73 -4.72 4.66
N ASP A 7 -24.06 -4.81 4.76
CA ASP A 7 -24.94 -4.58 3.61
C ASP A 7 -25.19 -3.09 3.30
N ALA A 8 -25.14 -2.21 4.31
CA ALA A 8 -25.43 -0.78 4.15
C ALA A 8 -24.58 0.09 5.09
N PRO A 9 -23.63 0.90 4.55
CA PRO A 9 -23.12 0.88 3.17
C PRO A 9 -22.39 -0.44 2.86
N LEU A 10 -22.40 -0.88 1.60
CA LEU A 10 -21.83 -2.17 1.22
C LEU A 10 -20.32 -2.19 1.48
N ALA A 11 -19.88 -3.09 2.36
CA ALA A 11 -18.47 -3.24 2.70
C ALA A 11 -18.14 -4.65 3.21
N VAL A 12 -16.85 -4.98 3.26
CA VAL A 12 -16.35 -6.16 3.96
C VAL A 12 -15.40 -5.72 5.06
N GLN A 13 -15.76 -5.98 6.31
CA GLN A 13 -14.93 -5.70 7.47
C GLN A 13 -14.06 -6.93 7.79
N PHE A 14 -12.76 -6.72 7.92
CA PHE A 14 -11.78 -7.74 8.28
C PHE A 14 -11.22 -7.47 9.68
N MET A 15 -11.18 -8.51 10.51
CA MET A 15 -10.48 -8.51 11.79
C MET A 15 -9.09 -9.13 11.64
N LEU A 16 -8.06 -8.29 11.71
CA LEU A 16 -6.66 -8.70 11.58
C LEU A 16 -6.18 -9.40 12.87
N ARG A 17 -5.12 -10.21 12.76
CA ARG A 17 -4.56 -10.94 13.92
C ARG A 17 -4.08 -10.03 15.07
N ASN A 18 -3.74 -8.79 14.79
CA ASN A 18 -3.31 -7.79 15.78
C ASN A 18 -4.48 -7.03 16.42
N GLY A 19 -5.72 -7.52 16.27
CA GLY A 19 -6.93 -6.90 16.83
C GLY A 19 -7.41 -5.66 16.07
N ARG A 20 -6.65 -5.17 15.09
CA ARG A 20 -7.07 -4.04 14.26
C ARG A 20 -8.09 -4.49 13.23
N SER A 21 -9.07 -3.63 12.96
CA SER A 21 -9.99 -3.81 11.84
C SER A 21 -9.47 -3.12 10.58
N TRP A 22 -9.83 -3.66 9.44
CA TRP A 22 -9.69 -2.99 8.14
C TRP A 22 -10.96 -3.25 7.32
N THR A 23 -11.49 -2.21 6.71
CA THR A 23 -12.73 -2.28 5.92
C THR A 23 -12.41 -2.09 4.45
N ALA A 24 -12.88 -3.02 3.62
CA ALA A 24 -12.95 -2.85 2.18
C ALA A 24 -14.29 -2.21 1.82
N ASP A 25 -14.27 -0.95 1.42
CA ASP A 25 -15.45 -0.21 0.98
C ASP A 25 -15.85 -0.61 -0.46
N LEU A 26 -17.10 -1.03 -0.65
CA LEU A 26 -17.68 -1.48 -1.90
C LEU A 26 -18.93 -0.67 -2.28
N GLU A 27 -19.18 0.46 -1.63
CA GLU A 27 -20.30 1.34 -1.91
C GLU A 27 -20.16 2.00 -3.30
N GLY A 28 -21.30 2.30 -3.94
CA GLY A 28 -21.35 3.06 -5.20
C GLY A 28 -20.88 2.30 -6.44
N LEU A 29 -20.66 0.99 -6.36
CA LEU A 29 -20.33 0.18 -7.54
C LEU A 29 -21.53 0.05 -8.49
N PRO A 30 -21.30 0.02 -9.82
CA PRO A 30 -22.37 0.14 -10.82
C PRO A 30 -23.36 -1.03 -10.87
N ASN A 31 -22.94 -2.24 -10.45
CA ASN A 31 -23.82 -3.39 -10.29
C ASN A 31 -23.78 -3.84 -8.81
N PRO A 32 -24.72 -3.36 -7.97
CA PRO A 32 -24.73 -3.64 -6.54
C PRO A 32 -25.07 -5.09 -6.21
N HIS A 33 -25.83 -5.79 -7.06
CA HIS A 33 -26.15 -7.21 -6.88
C HIS A 33 -24.90 -8.08 -6.98
N LEU A 34 -24.14 -7.93 -8.07
CA LEU A 34 -22.88 -8.64 -8.24
C LEU A 34 -21.85 -8.22 -7.18
N ALA A 35 -21.77 -6.93 -6.83
CA ALA A 35 -20.86 -6.46 -5.80
C ALA A 35 -21.11 -7.15 -4.45
N ARG A 36 -22.39 -7.27 -4.05
CA ARG A 36 -22.79 -7.95 -2.82
C ARG A 36 -22.45 -9.44 -2.85
N ASP A 37 -22.75 -10.13 -3.95
CA ASP A 37 -22.46 -11.56 -4.09
C ASP A 37 -20.95 -11.83 -4.01
N LEU A 38 -20.14 -11.00 -4.67
CA LEU A 38 -18.68 -11.12 -4.57
C LEU A 38 -18.16 -10.72 -3.19
N ALA A 39 -18.85 -9.84 -2.45
CA ALA A 39 -18.49 -9.48 -1.08
C ALA A 39 -18.69 -10.67 -0.12
N VAL A 40 -19.77 -11.44 -0.30
CA VAL A 40 -19.99 -12.71 0.41
C VAL A 40 -18.85 -13.68 0.12
N GLY A 41 -18.49 -13.83 -1.16
CA GLY A 41 -17.35 -14.67 -1.54
C GLY A 41 -16.02 -14.19 -0.96
N LEU A 42 -15.80 -12.88 -0.88
CA LEU A 42 -14.61 -12.31 -0.25
C LEU A 42 -14.55 -12.63 1.26
N ALA A 43 -15.67 -12.50 1.96
CA ALA A 43 -15.74 -12.83 3.38
C ALA A 43 -15.48 -14.32 3.64
N GLU A 44 -16.05 -15.21 2.81
CA GLU A 44 -15.84 -16.66 2.91
C GLU A 44 -14.37 -17.07 2.66
N ASN A 45 -13.68 -16.36 1.77
CA ASN A 45 -12.26 -16.62 1.51
C ASN A 45 -11.33 -16.18 2.67
N ALA A 46 -11.84 -15.50 3.70
CA ALA A 46 -11.09 -15.21 4.92
C ALA A 46 -11.15 -16.39 5.92
N HIS A 47 -10.15 -16.46 6.80
CA HIS A 47 -10.11 -17.49 7.85
C HIS A 47 -11.33 -17.38 8.80
N PRO A 48 -11.94 -18.47 9.27
CA PRO A 48 -11.43 -19.85 9.26
C PRO A 48 -11.68 -20.63 7.97
N HIS A 49 -12.54 -20.15 7.09
CA HIS A 49 -13.01 -20.94 5.96
C HIS A 49 -12.07 -20.84 4.75
N GLY A 50 -11.37 -19.70 4.57
CA GLY A 50 -10.41 -19.52 3.50
C GLY A 50 -9.01 -19.07 3.92
N GLY A 51 -8.12 -18.99 2.92
CA GLY A 51 -6.68 -18.73 3.10
C GLY A 51 -6.27 -17.27 3.25
N ILE A 52 -7.20 -16.30 3.19
CA ILE A 52 -6.86 -14.88 3.31
C ILE A 52 -6.46 -14.57 4.76
N GLY A 53 -5.14 -14.54 5.00
CA GLY A 53 -4.53 -14.31 6.31
C GLY A 53 -3.82 -12.97 6.49
N ALA A 54 -3.72 -12.16 5.42
CA ALA A 54 -2.99 -10.89 5.43
C ALA A 54 -3.82 -9.75 4.82
N ARG A 55 -3.67 -8.54 5.37
CA ARG A 55 -4.40 -7.33 4.91
C ARG A 55 -4.14 -7.05 3.43
N ASN A 56 -2.89 -7.18 2.98
CA ASN A 56 -2.53 -6.88 1.60
C ASN A 56 -3.21 -7.85 0.63
N THR A 57 -3.31 -9.13 1.00
CA THR A 57 -4.06 -10.15 0.24
C THR A 57 -5.54 -9.80 0.15
N ALA A 58 -6.18 -9.46 1.28
CA ALA A 58 -7.57 -9.02 1.30
C ALA A 58 -7.81 -7.80 0.41
N ASN A 59 -6.87 -6.84 0.41
CA ASN A 59 -6.91 -5.66 -0.45
C ASN A 59 -6.84 -6.02 -1.95
N PHE A 60 -5.98 -6.94 -2.35
CA PHE A 60 -5.92 -7.37 -3.76
C PHE A 60 -7.22 -7.99 -4.24
N TYR A 61 -7.85 -8.84 -3.42
CA TYR A 61 -9.15 -9.41 -3.73
C TYR A 61 -10.25 -8.35 -3.82
N ALA A 62 -10.29 -7.39 -2.89
CA ALA A 62 -11.23 -6.28 -2.95
C ALA A 62 -11.03 -5.43 -4.22
N ILE A 63 -9.79 -5.23 -4.67
CA ILE A 63 -9.54 -4.55 -5.96
C ILE A 63 -10.05 -5.39 -7.14
N SER A 64 -9.82 -6.71 -7.14
CA SER A 64 -10.30 -7.62 -8.18
C SER A 64 -11.82 -7.66 -8.28
N LEU A 65 -12.49 -7.67 -7.12
CA LEU A 65 -13.94 -7.56 -7.01
C LEU A 65 -14.42 -6.28 -7.72
N ARG A 66 -13.90 -5.11 -7.32
CA ARG A 66 -14.32 -3.83 -7.92
C ARG A 66 -14.10 -3.81 -9.43
N GLN A 67 -12.96 -4.32 -9.90
CA GLN A 67 -12.63 -4.38 -11.32
C GLN A 67 -13.59 -5.30 -12.09
N MET A 68 -13.95 -6.45 -11.54
CA MET A 68 -14.92 -7.34 -12.17
C MET A 68 -16.29 -6.68 -12.29
N VAL A 69 -16.78 -6.07 -11.21
CA VAL A 69 -18.07 -5.37 -11.20
C VAL A 69 -18.10 -4.24 -12.23
N ILE A 70 -17.07 -3.39 -12.24
CA ILE A 70 -16.96 -2.26 -13.18
C ILE A 70 -16.85 -2.75 -14.63
N SER A 71 -16.01 -3.76 -14.90
CA SER A 71 -15.78 -4.25 -16.27
C SER A 71 -17.00 -4.96 -16.85
N LEU A 72 -17.72 -5.73 -16.03
CA LEU A 72 -18.93 -6.42 -16.46
C LEU A 72 -20.08 -5.44 -16.67
N ALA A 73 -20.26 -4.47 -15.77
CA ALA A 73 -21.23 -3.39 -15.96
C ALA A 73 -20.95 -2.57 -17.23
N ALA A 74 -19.69 -2.23 -17.49
CA ALA A 74 -19.28 -1.54 -18.72
C ALA A 74 -19.54 -2.37 -20.00
N SER A 75 -19.62 -3.70 -19.86
CA SER A 75 -19.98 -4.62 -20.95
C SER A 75 -21.49 -4.88 -21.04
N GLY A 76 -22.30 -4.20 -20.21
CA GLY A 76 -23.76 -4.30 -20.19
C GLY A 76 -24.35 -5.35 -19.24
N PHE A 77 -23.56 -5.95 -18.34
CA PHE A 77 -24.06 -6.93 -17.37
C PHE A 77 -24.50 -6.26 -16.05
N ASP A 78 -25.78 -6.43 -15.69
CA ASP A 78 -26.43 -5.82 -14.52
C ASP A 78 -26.99 -6.84 -13.51
N GLY A 79 -26.92 -8.14 -13.81
CA GLY A 79 -27.44 -9.22 -12.97
C GLY A 79 -26.57 -9.61 -11.76
N PRO A 80 -27.09 -10.47 -10.86
CA PRO A 80 -26.36 -11.10 -9.76
C PRO A 80 -25.38 -12.20 -10.24
N ALA A 81 -24.56 -12.73 -9.32
CA ALA A 81 -23.58 -13.77 -9.64
C ALA A 81 -24.20 -15.07 -10.17
N CYS A 82 -25.43 -15.42 -9.77
CA CYS A 82 -26.13 -16.61 -10.26
C CYS A 82 -26.55 -16.53 -11.75
N GLU A 83 -26.57 -15.33 -12.33
CA GLU A 83 -26.86 -15.11 -13.75
C GLU A 83 -25.61 -15.06 -14.62
N LEU A 84 -24.42 -15.12 -14.01
CA LEU A 84 -23.17 -15.20 -14.76
C LEU A 84 -23.20 -16.44 -15.67
N THR A 85 -22.71 -16.25 -16.89
CA THR A 85 -22.52 -17.33 -17.84
C THR A 85 -21.04 -17.58 -18.06
N ARG A 86 -20.70 -18.76 -18.58
CA ARG A 86 -19.34 -19.06 -19.02
C ARG A 86 -18.83 -18.04 -20.06
N GLY A 87 -19.69 -17.58 -20.97
CA GLY A 87 -19.33 -16.58 -21.99
C GLY A 87 -18.93 -15.25 -21.39
N THR A 88 -19.72 -14.74 -20.43
CA THR A 88 -19.45 -13.50 -19.69
C THR A 88 -18.11 -13.57 -18.94
N LEU A 89 -17.83 -14.69 -18.27
CA LEU A 89 -16.56 -14.90 -17.55
C LEU A 89 -15.36 -15.00 -18.49
N ILE A 90 -15.49 -15.70 -19.62
CA ILE A 90 -14.44 -15.78 -20.62
C ILE A 90 -14.09 -14.38 -21.16
N GLN A 91 -15.11 -13.61 -21.54
CA GLN A 91 -14.93 -12.26 -22.06
C GLN A 91 -14.18 -11.38 -21.06
N PHE A 92 -14.59 -11.42 -19.78
CA PHE A 92 -13.88 -10.71 -18.72
C PHE A 92 -12.43 -11.21 -18.59
N TRP A 93 -12.21 -12.51 -18.39
CA TRP A 93 -10.87 -13.03 -18.11
C TRP A 93 -9.88 -12.86 -19.26
N LEU A 94 -10.32 -12.91 -20.53
CA LEU A 94 -9.47 -12.64 -21.69
C LEU A 94 -8.87 -11.23 -21.70
N THR A 95 -9.48 -10.29 -20.99
CA THR A 95 -9.02 -8.89 -20.88
C THR A 95 -8.27 -8.58 -19.58
N THR A 96 -8.08 -9.56 -18.70
CA THR A 96 -7.48 -9.37 -17.37
C THR A 96 -6.13 -10.09 -17.22
N SER A 97 -5.42 -9.85 -16.12
CA SER A 97 -4.20 -10.59 -15.79
C SER A 97 -4.48 -11.91 -15.07
N TYR A 98 -3.48 -12.80 -15.04
CA TYR A 98 -3.53 -14.07 -14.30
C TYR A 98 -4.02 -13.91 -12.86
N ASP A 99 -3.42 -12.99 -12.11
CA ASP A 99 -3.78 -12.78 -10.70
C ASP A 99 -5.26 -12.37 -10.54
N ARG A 100 -5.79 -11.58 -11.49
CA ARG A 100 -7.19 -11.14 -11.46
C ARG A 100 -8.13 -12.29 -11.77
N GLU A 101 -7.80 -13.12 -12.75
CA GLU A 101 -8.56 -14.33 -13.03
C GLU A 101 -8.58 -15.26 -11.80
N VAL A 102 -7.43 -15.56 -11.21
CA VAL A 102 -7.34 -16.42 -10.01
C VAL A 102 -8.15 -15.84 -8.86
N GLN A 103 -8.00 -14.55 -8.57
CA GLN A 103 -8.71 -13.90 -7.47
C GLN A 103 -10.22 -13.87 -7.69
N THR A 104 -10.69 -13.53 -8.90
CA THR A 104 -12.13 -13.52 -9.21
C THR A 104 -12.73 -14.92 -9.24
N ARG A 105 -12.00 -15.94 -9.70
CA ARG A 105 -12.41 -17.35 -9.55
C ARG A 105 -12.58 -17.72 -8.08
N MET A 106 -11.65 -17.32 -7.22
CA MET A 106 -11.75 -17.60 -5.77
C MET A 106 -12.93 -16.87 -5.13
N LEU A 107 -13.20 -15.61 -5.51
CA LEU A 107 -14.38 -14.88 -5.05
C LEU A 107 -15.68 -15.63 -5.40
N LEU A 108 -15.81 -16.08 -6.66
CA LEU A 108 -16.97 -16.85 -7.11
C LEU A 108 -17.10 -18.20 -6.39
N LYS A 109 -15.98 -18.90 -6.17
CA LYS A 109 -15.97 -20.16 -5.39
C LYS A 109 -16.43 -19.94 -3.95
N GLY A 110 -15.96 -18.88 -3.30
CA GLY A 110 -16.39 -18.53 -1.94
C GLY A 110 -17.89 -18.23 -1.90
N PHE A 111 -18.40 -17.45 -2.87
CA PHE A 111 -19.82 -17.16 -2.97
C PHE A 111 -20.66 -18.42 -3.14
N ASP A 112 -20.25 -19.33 -4.04
CA ASP A 112 -20.96 -20.59 -4.29
C ASP A 112 -20.85 -21.57 -3.12
N THR A 113 -19.77 -21.52 -2.35
CA THR A 113 -19.62 -22.31 -1.12
C THR A 113 -20.69 -21.93 -0.08
N VAL A 114 -21.01 -20.64 0.02
CA VAL A 114 -22.02 -20.12 0.94
C VAL A 114 -23.44 -20.31 0.41
N THR A 115 -23.65 -20.12 -0.89
CA THR A 115 -25.00 -19.99 -1.47
C THR A 115 -25.45 -21.14 -2.34
N GLY A 116 -24.53 -21.90 -2.94
CA GLY A 116 -24.81 -22.91 -3.97
C GLY A 116 -25.48 -22.35 -5.23
N ALA A 117 -25.51 -21.02 -5.41
CA ALA A 117 -26.35 -20.35 -6.38
C ALA A 117 -25.74 -20.23 -7.79
N LEU A 118 -24.46 -20.58 -7.99
CA LEU A 118 -23.87 -20.52 -9.32
C LEU A 118 -24.44 -21.61 -10.22
N ARG A 119 -24.62 -21.27 -11.50
CA ARG A 119 -25.03 -22.22 -12.53
C ARG A 119 -24.02 -23.38 -12.62
N PRO A 120 -24.45 -24.63 -12.83
CA PRO A 120 -23.56 -25.78 -12.87
C PRO A 120 -22.38 -25.61 -13.84
N GLU A 121 -22.62 -25.07 -15.03
CA GLU A 121 -21.56 -24.86 -16.02
C GLU A 121 -20.54 -23.79 -15.60
N VAL A 122 -20.96 -22.81 -14.78
CA VAL A 122 -20.03 -21.82 -14.21
C VAL A 122 -19.21 -22.46 -13.10
N ARG A 123 -19.84 -23.27 -12.23
CA ARG A 123 -19.16 -24.00 -11.15
C ARG A 123 -18.04 -24.90 -11.69
N GLU A 124 -18.35 -25.69 -12.71
CA GLU A 124 -17.36 -26.52 -13.40
C GLU A 124 -16.25 -25.66 -14.01
N TYR A 125 -16.62 -24.52 -14.63
CA TYR A 125 -15.66 -23.67 -15.30
C TYR A 125 -14.70 -22.96 -14.33
N ILE A 126 -15.19 -22.43 -13.20
CA ILE A 126 -14.36 -21.78 -12.18
C ILE A 126 -13.46 -22.80 -11.46
N ALA A 127 -13.87 -24.08 -11.38
CA ALA A 127 -13.08 -25.17 -10.82
C ALA A 127 -11.88 -25.56 -11.71
N GLY A 128 -11.98 -25.35 -13.01
CA GLY A 128 -10.90 -25.62 -13.98
C GLY A 128 -9.70 -24.68 -13.88
N ASN A 129 -8.76 -24.87 -14.81
CA ASN A 129 -7.52 -24.09 -14.88
C ASN A 129 -7.78 -22.65 -15.38
N PRO A 130 -6.99 -21.68 -14.92
CA PRO A 130 -6.98 -20.33 -15.48
C PRO A 130 -6.66 -20.33 -16.99
N ILE A 131 -7.31 -19.44 -17.74
CA ILE A 131 -7.02 -19.19 -19.16
C ILE A 131 -5.71 -18.42 -19.29
N GLN A 132 -5.54 -17.41 -18.43
CA GLN A 132 -4.35 -16.58 -18.39
C GLN A 132 -3.17 -17.40 -17.90
N LYS A 133 -1.99 -17.09 -18.43
CA LYS A 133 -0.73 -17.71 -18.00
C LYS A 133 -0.08 -16.86 -16.93
N GLU A 134 0.40 -17.51 -15.88
CA GLU A 134 1.26 -16.84 -14.90
C GLU A 134 2.52 -16.32 -15.59
N LYS A 135 2.89 -15.06 -15.29
CA LYS A 135 4.11 -14.49 -15.83
C LYS A 135 5.29 -15.16 -15.15
N ALA A 136 6.07 -15.92 -15.91
CA ALA A 136 7.34 -16.46 -15.43
C ALA A 136 8.25 -15.31 -14.98
N THR A 137 8.57 -15.27 -13.69
CA THR A 137 9.59 -14.36 -13.17
C THR A 137 10.97 -14.99 -13.37
N ARG A 138 11.97 -14.15 -13.65
CA ARG A 138 13.36 -14.60 -13.66
C ARG A 138 13.86 -14.53 -12.22
N PRO A 139 14.46 -15.61 -11.68
CA PRO A 139 15.12 -15.55 -10.38
C PRO A 139 16.13 -14.40 -10.34
N HIS A 140 16.22 -13.74 -9.19
CA HIS A 140 17.27 -12.74 -8.97
C HIS A 140 18.64 -13.41 -9.14
N ARG A 141 19.51 -12.78 -9.94
CA ARG A 141 20.90 -13.22 -10.06
C ARG A 141 21.62 -12.88 -8.77
N ALA A 142 22.49 -13.77 -8.32
CA ALA A 142 23.41 -13.47 -7.23
C ALA A 142 24.32 -12.30 -7.64
N TYR A 143 24.63 -11.42 -6.70
CA TYR A 143 25.65 -10.40 -6.90
C TYR A 143 27.01 -11.08 -7.11
N THR A 144 27.81 -10.51 -8.00
CA THR A 144 29.24 -10.85 -8.09
C THR A 144 29.98 -10.36 -6.85
N ASP A 145 31.16 -10.94 -6.56
CA ASP A 145 31.98 -10.52 -5.41
C ASP A 145 32.33 -9.03 -5.44
N ALA A 146 32.51 -8.48 -6.64
CA ALA A 146 32.80 -7.06 -6.85
C ALA A 146 31.55 -6.19 -6.58
N GLU A 147 30.36 -6.62 -6.98
CA GLU A 147 29.10 -5.92 -6.66
C GLU A 147 28.80 -6.00 -5.17
N TRP A 148 29.04 -7.14 -4.55
CA TRP A 148 28.87 -7.34 -3.12
C TRP A 148 29.80 -6.41 -2.31
N SER A 149 31.08 -6.35 -2.68
CA SER A 149 32.06 -5.46 -2.03
C SER A 149 31.66 -3.99 -2.17
N ARG A 150 31.16 -3.56 -3.34
CA ARG A 150 30.66 -2.20 -3.53
C ARG A 150 29.42 -1.91 -2.69
N LEU A 151 28.50 -2.86 -2.58
CA LEU A 151 27.31 -2.73 -1.74
C LEU A 151 27.70 -2.59 -0.26
N GLU A 152 28.64 -3.40 0.20
CA GLU A 152 29.17 -3.35 1.57
C GLU A 152 29.81 -1.99 1.87
N GLU A 153 30.71 -1.53 0.99
CA GLU A 153 31.36 -0.22 1.16
C GLU A 153 30.37 0.94 1.08
N ALA A 154 29.35 0.87 0.22
CA ALA A 154 28.27 1.85 0.19
C ALA A 154 27.50 1.87 1.53
N CYS A 155 27.15 0.70 2.08
CA CYS A 155 26.47 0.61 3.37
C CYS A 155 27.32 1.16 4.52
N LYS A 156 28.61 0.79 4.57
CA LYS A 156 29.55 1.33 5.56
C LYS A 156 29.65 2.85 5.44
N SER A 157 29.79 3.39 4.23
CA SER A 157 29.86 4.83 4.00
C SER A 157 28.62 5.58 4.49
N VAL A 158 27.42 5.05 4.24
CA VAL A 158 26.16 5.61 4.76
C VAL A 158 26.14 5.60 6.30
N VAL A 159 26.57 4.50 6.93
CA VAL A 159 26.63 4.41 8.40
C VAL A 159 27.66 5.38 8.97
N HIS A 160 28.85 5.46 8.39
CA HIS A 160 29.92 6.35 8.84
C HIS A 160 29.52 7.82 8.70
N SER A 161 28.97 8.21 7.55
CA SER A 161 28.48 9.59 7.34
C SER A 161 27.32 9.96 8.27
N SER A 162 26.37 9.04 8.48
CA SER A 162 25.27 9.26 9.43
C SER A 162 25.78 9.42 10.86
N ARG A 163 26.73 8.58 11.30
CA ARG A 163 27.36 8.70 12.62
C ARG A 163 28.16 10.00 12.78
N ALA A 164 28.89 10.42 11.75
CA ALA A 164 29.63 11.69 11.78
C ALA A 164 28.68 12.87 11.95
N ARG A 165 27.63 12.95 11.11
CA ARG A 165 26.57 13.97 11.21
C ARG A 165 25.85 13.94 12.57
N HIS A 166 25.63 12.76 13.14
CA HIS A 166 25.03 12.65 14.46
C HIS A 166 25.95 13.22 15.56
N LYS A 167 27.25 12.94 15.51
CA LYS A 167 28.24 13.52 16.44
C LYS A 167 28.33 15.04 16.31
N GLU A 168 28.34 15.55 15.08
CA GLU A 168 28.30 16.99 14.80
C GLU A 168 27.03 17.63 15.38
N ALA A 169 25.86 17.03 15.16
CA ALA A 169 24.60 17.51 15.71
C ALA A 169 24.59 17.49 17.25
N LEU A 170 25.18 16.47 17.89
CA LEU A 170 25.32 16.43 19.35
C LEU A 170 26.23 17.53 19.88
N ALA A 171 27.36 17.78 19.21
CA ALA A 171 28.26 18.88 19.57
C ALA A 171 27.59 20.25 19.38
N LEU A 172 26.84 20.42 18.30
CA LEU A 172 26.08 21.64 18.02
C LEU A 172 24.97 21.86 19.05
N ALA A 173 24.32 20.79 19.51
CA ALA A 173 23.30 20.83 20.55
C ALA A 173 23.82 21.33 21.91
N GLU A 174 25.11 21.12 22.23
CA GLU A 174 25.72 21.67 23.46
C GLU A 174 25.90 23.19 23.40
N LEU A 175 25.96 23.77 22.19
CA LEU A 175 26.11 25.21 21.97
C LEU A 175 24.76 25.96 21.89
N GLY A 176 23.66 25.22 21.75
CA GLY A 176 22.32 25.78 21.60
C GLY A 176 21.62 26.07 22.91
N ALA A 177 20.55 26.86 22.84
CA ALA A 177 19.68 27.18 23.96
C ALA A 177 18.20 26.98 23.60
N GLU A 178 17.30 27.22 24.55
CA GLU A 178 15.87 27.12 24.30
C GLU A 178 15.42 28.17 23.26
N PRO A 179 14.90 27.76 22.08
CA PRO A 179 14.59 28.69 20.98
C PRO A 179 13.55 29.77 21.33
N ARG A 180 12.73 29.59 22.37
CA ARG A 180 11.70 30.54 22.82
C ARG A 180 12.27 31.77 23.54
N ILE A 181 13.46 31.64 24.11
CA ILE A 181 14.08 32.66 24.96
C ILE A 181 14.85 33.67 24.10
N GLY A 182 15.36 33.25 22.94
CA GLY A 182 16.05 34.11 21.97
C GLY A 182 15.14 34.59 20.85
N GLY A 183 15.22 35.88 20.50
CA GLY A 183 14.45 36.45 19.37
C GLY A 183 14.85 35.93 17.97
N ARG A 184 15.91 35.13 17.86
CA ARG A 184 16.38 34.50 16.61
C ARG A 184 16.77 33.05 16.87
N ILE A 185 16.24 32.14 16.05
CA ILE A 185 16.55 30.70 16.11
C ILE A 185 17.77 30.41 15.24
N THR A 186 18.74 29.70 15.83
CA THR A 186 19.93 29.18 15.13
C THR A 186 19.85 27.67 14.95
N GLU A 187 20.74 27.11 14.11
CA GLU A 187 20.85 25.66 13.93
C GLU A 187 21.22 24.92 15.22
N ALA A 188 21.98 25.57 16.12
CA ALA A 188 22.33 25.04 17.42
C ALA A 188 21.13 24.92 18.36
N ASP A 189 20.23 25.91 18.36
CA ASP A 189 19.00 25.87 19.16
C ASP A 189 18.05 24.76 18.69
N ILE A 190 18.02 24.49 17.38
CA ILE A 190 17.27 23.36 16.80
C ILE A 190 17.91 22.02 17.20
N ALA A 191 19.23 21.90 17.13
CA ALA A 191 19.94 20.69 17.55
C ALA A 191 19.74 20.41 19.06
N TRP A 192 19.77 21.45 19.89
CA TRP A 192 19.45 21.39 21.32
C TRP A 192 18.03 20.89 21.56
N LEU A 193 17.05 21.44 20.84
CA LEU A 193 15.64 21.06 20.96
C LEU A 193 15.41 19.61 20.53
N MET A 194 15.96 19.21 19.38
CA MET A 194 15.87 17.84 18.84
C MET A 194 16.51 16.81 19.77
N ARG A 195 17.60 17.17 20.48
CA ARG A 195 18.24 16.28 21.46
C ARG A 195 17.37 16.04 22.68
N ARG A 196 16.61 17.05 23.14
CA ARG A 196 15.78 16.95 24.35
C ARG A 196 14.43 16.31 24.10
N GLU A 197 13.76 16.70 23.02
CA GLU A 197 12.36 16.30 22.74
C GLU A 197 12.27 15.18 21.71
N GLY A 198 13.37 14.83 21.05
CA GLY A 198 13.41 13.85 19.97
C GLY A 198 12.92 14.40 18.63
N PRO A 199 12.76 13.52 17.62
CA PRO A 199 12.28 13.91 16.30
C PRO A 199 10.83 14.39 16.37
N MET A 200 10.62 15.68 16.14
CA MET A 200 9.28 16.26 16.03
C MET A 200 8.80 16.23 14.58
N ALA A 201 7.55 15.82 14.36
CA ALA A 201 6.88 16.08 13.09
C ALA A 201 6.73 17.59 12.90
N TYR A 202 6.70 18.06 11.65
CA TYR A 202 6.35 19.44 11.32
C TYR A 202 4.85 19.67 11.59
N ASN A 203 4.50 19.84 12.86
CA ASN A 203 3.15 20.07 13.39
C ASN A 203 3.06 21.53 13.90
N PRO A 204 1.86 22.15 13.99
CA PRO A 204 1.60 23.35 14.79
C PRO A 204 2.39 23.47 16.09
N ASP A 205 2.55 22.39 16.87
CA ASP A 205 3.32 22.42 18.11
C ASP A 205 4.79 22.82 17.91
N PHE A 206 5.42 22.38 16.81
CA PHE A 206 6.79 22.76 16.46
C PHE A 206 6.86 24.24 16.07
N VAL A 207 5.90 24.72 15.28
CA VAL A 207 5.81 26.13 14.86
C VAL A 207 5.57 27.04 16.05
N GLU A 208 4.71 26.64 16.98
CA GLU A 208 4.44 27.35 18.23
C GLU A 208 5.67 27.34 19.17
N ARG A 209 6.42 26.23 19.21
CA ARG A 209 7.60 26.11 20.07
C ARG A 209 8.83 26.84 19.56
N VAL A 210 8.95 26.97 18.25
CA VAL A 210 10.00 27.74 17.58
C VAL A 210 9.55 29.19 17.30
N GLY A 211 8.40 29.61 17.84
CA GLY A 211 7.97 31.02 17.87
C GLY A 211 7.46 31.59 16.55
N GLY A 212 7.06 30.75 15.57
CA GLY A 212 6.46 31.19 14.30
C GLY A 212 7.33 32.11 13.44
N GLY A 213 8.60 32.32 13.82
CA GLY A 213 9.51 33.22 13.14
C GLY A 213 9.77 32.75 11.72
N LYS A 214 9.62 33.66 10.74
CA LYS A 214 9.97 33.40 9.34
C LYS A 214 11.38 32.82 9.31
N TRP A 215 11.49 31.56 8.90
CA TRP A 215 12.75 31.01 8.42
C TRP A 215 13.27 32.01 7.39
N ASN A 216 14.40 32.68 7.67
CA ASN A 216 15.07 33.42 6.62
C ASN A 216 15.41 32.38 5.56
N ARG A 217 14.73 32.48 4.40
CA ARG A 217 15.08 31.73 3.21
C ARG A 217 16.60 31.83 3.04
N PRO A 218 17.29 30.71 2.74
CA PRO A 218 18.70 30.79 2.40
C PRO A 218 18.88 31.80 1.25
N PRO A 219 20.01 32.52 1.19
CA PRO A 219 20.24 33.52 0.14
C PRO A 219 20.05 32.89 -1.24
N ALA A 220 19.52 33.68 -2.18
CA ALA A 220 19.16 33.24 -3.52
C ALA A 220 20.31 32.43 -4.17
N GLY A 221 20.11 31.12 -4.29
CA GLY A 221 21.12 30.17 -4.76
C GLY A 221 21.02 28.76 -4.17
N TRP A 222 20.35 28.59 -3.03
CA TRP A 222 20.09 27.26 -2.45
C TRP A 222 18.95 26.53 -3.17
N CYS A 223 19.32 25.74 -4.17
CA CYS A 223 18.42 24.79 -4.83
C CYS A 223 18.33 23.51 -3.99
N SER A 224 17.12 23.18 -3.51
CA SER A 224 16.81 21.94 -2.76
C SER A 224 17.11 20.65 -3.52
N ARG A 225 17.43 20.75 -4.81
CA ARG A 225 17.86 19.64 -5.68
C ARG A 225 19.35 19.27 -5.48
N CYS A 226 20.15 20.11 -4.83
CA CYS A 226 21.57 19.83 -4.57
C CYS A 226 21.80 18.97 -3.31
N ALA A 227 20.81 18.82 -2.42
CA ALA A 227 20.93 18.03 -1.19
C ALA A 227 20.87 16.49 -1.41
N MET A 228 20.67 16.03 -2.65
CA MET A 228 20.65 14.59 -2.99
C MET A 228 21.56 14.17 -4.14
N ALA A 229 22.33 15.08 -4.75
CA ALA A 229 23.19 14.74 -5.89
C ALA A 229 24.66 14.92 -5.52
N SER A 230 25.30 13.86 -5.04
CA SER A 230 26.74 13.68 -5.19
C SER A 230 27.01 13.24 -6.64
N SER A 231 27.07 14.20 -7.57
CA SER A 231 27.60 13.94 -8.91
C SER A 231 28.30 15.19 -9.49
N PRO A 232 29.55 15.08 -9.98
CA PRO A 232 30.35 16.24 -10.38
C PRO A 232 30.06 16.59 -11.84
N ALA A 233 29.02 17.38 -12.11
CA ALA A 233 28.83 17.95 -13.44
C ALA A 233 28.00 19.24 -13.40
N CYS A 234 28.63 20.35 -13.03
CA CYS A 234 28.19 21.70 -13.43
C CYS A 234 29.32 22.70 -13.20
N THR A 235 30.24 22.78 -14.18
CA THR A 235 31.10 23.93 -14.41
C THR A 235 30.87 24.40 -15.84
N ARG A 236 29.96 25.34 -16.02
CA ARG A 236 30.12 26.61 -16.77
C ARG A 236 28.79 27.34 -16.81
#